data_AF-A0AAD2KLY4-F1
#
_entry.id   AF-A0AAD2KLY4-F1
#
_cell.length_a   1.000
_cell.length_b   1.000
_cell.length_c   1.000
_cell.angle_alpha   90.00
_cell.angle_beta   90.00
_cell.angle_gamma   90.00
#
_symmetry.space_group_name_H-M   'P 1'
#
loop_
_entity.id
_entity.type
_entity.pdbx_description
1 polymer ?
#
loop_
_entity_poly.entity_id
_entity_poly.type
_entity_poly.pdbx_seq_one_letter_code
_entity_poly.pdbx_strand_id
1 'polypeptide(L)'
;MSDMSLIETAPGGGSVLTKQRRYVLEVGEPTVLAGHLALSASAGPKVVGRPFHRLPVPFWLLVEEVETFKAAASEIRVADRIIAHAYNAEYTIKYWILSDGASELCPDQGGWFEAKFSRAPSCSSDNGRLTMHRPGILIVDPQSIRRFRLGPYIQDRITAWAKKYWSKAEVGRVSLHSSQAETTEELITRNKFWERYGFRFVWKDPKTMREGISEPMAGQALRVPLPTPDRYRHIQGLEIAHHLALAHGKASAAREAHASASRLSEKLFRLESRAQKHGLRWALSKQWRQDAAEELDRSHAEAAKAVGASPPQTLDASELDELARAPAERTLELLHQLTRQGVREVAQASEQARLACISKRQIRLMVDYPFSWRRRSNKGG
;
A
#
# COMPACT_ATOMS: atom_id res chain seq x y z
N MET A 1 2.47 10.24 12.14
CA MET A 1 2.39 10.84 13.49
C MET A 1 2.97 9.86 14.52
N SER A 2 3.61 10.35 15.59
CA SER A 2 4.13 9.50 16.67
C SER A 2 3.31 9.73 17.94
N ASP A 3 2.57 8.72 18.37
CA ASP A 3 1.83 8.77 19.62
C ASP A 3 2.72 8.24 20.74
N MET A 4 2.81 8.99 21.83
CA MET A 4 3.57 8.61 23.01
C MET A 4 2.61 8.46 24.17
N SER A 5 2.55 7.26 24.74
CA SER A 5 1.79 6.99 25.96
C SER A 5 2.74 6.62 27.09
N LEU A 6 2.54 7.26 28.24
CA LEU A 6 3.26 6.97 29.47
C LEU A 6 2.25 6.42 30.47
N ILE A 7 2.49 5.20 30.95
CA ILE A 7 1.71 4.57 32.02
C ILE A 7 2.58 4.57 33.27
N GLU A 8 2.27 5.47 34.20
CA GLU A 8 2.82 5.46 35.55
C GLU A 8 2.11 4.37 36.35
N THR A 9 2.84 3.52 37.08
CA THR A 9 2.31 2.44 37.96
C THR A 9 1.71 1.21 37.25
N ALA A 10 2.43 0.62 36.30
CA ALA A 10 2.05 -0.69 35.78
C ALA A 10 2.05 -1.77 36.90
N PRO A 11 1.25 -2.85 36.77
CA PRO A 11 1.26 -3.96 37.74
C PRO A 11 2.70 -4.44 38.00
N GLY A 12 3.16 -4.31 39.26
CA GLY A 12 4.56 -4.54 39.64
C GLY A 12 5.38 -3.26 39.92
N GLY A 13 4.75 -2.08 39.93
CA GLY A 13 5.35 -0.82 40.39
C GLY A 13 6.23 -0.10 39.35
N GLY A 14 6.47 -0.67 38.18
CA GLY A 14 7.32 -0.08 37.14
C GLY A 14 6.65 1.04 36.34
N SER A 15 7.48 1.81 35.61
CA SER A 15 7.03 2.76 34.59
C SER A 15 7.08 2.11 33.21
N VAL A 16 6.04 2.30 32.40
CA VAL A 16 5.97 1.78 31.02
C VAL A 16 5.80 2.95 30.05
N LEU A 17 6.74 3.08 29.12
CA LEU A 17 6.67 4.03 28.02
C LEU A 17 6.40 3.26 26.73
N THR A 18 5.34 3.64 26.02
CA THR A 18 5.03 3.09 24.71
C THR A 18 5.06 4.21 23.67
N LYS A 19 5.87 4.04 22.63
CA LYS A 19 5.87 4.89 21.44
C LYS A 19 5.26 4.12 20.30
N GLN A 20 4.24 4.68 19.68
CA GLN A 20 3.52 4.07 18.58
C GLN A 20 3.58 4.98 17.37
N ARG A 21 3.85 4.39 16.21
CA ARG A 21 3.87 5.08 14.92
C ARG A 21 3.09 4.26 13.91
N ARG A 22 2.24 4.93 13.16
CA ARG A 22 1.54 4.31 12.04
C ARG A 22 1.72 5.12 10.77
N TYR A 23 1.93 4.41 9.67
CA TYR A 23 2.11 4.99 8.35
C TYR A 23 1.75 3.97 7.29
N VAL A 24 1.56 4.42 6.05
CA VAL A 24 1.36 3.56 4.89
C VAL A 24 2.68 3.43 4.15
N LEU A 25 3.07 2.23 3.76
CA LEU A 25 4.11 2.00 2.77
C LEU A 25 3.48 1.75 1.42
N GLU A 26 3.88 2.53 0.43
CA GLU A 26 3.62 2.22 -0.97
C GLU A 26 4.81 1.44 -1.54
N VAL A 27 4.55 0.24 -2.04
CA VAL A 27 5.57 -0.72 -2.43
C VAL A 27 5.35 -1.17 -3.87
N GLY A 28 6.24 -0.81 -4.78
CA GLY A 28 6.06 -1.08 -6.20
C GLY A 28 7.26 -0.75 -7.06
N GLU A 29 7.16 -1.04 -8.36
CA GLU A 29 8.20 -0.64 -9.30
C GLU A 29 8.37 0.89 -9.31
N PRO A 30 9.59 1.45 -9.37
CA PRO A 30 9.79 2.90 -9.28
C PRO A 30 9.05 3.69 -10.36
N THR A 31 8.93 3.12 -11.57
CA THR A 31 8.16 3.69 -12.67
C THR A 31 6.66 3.74 -12.37
N VAL A 32 6.17 2.78 -11.58
CA VAL A 32 4.79 2.71 -11.10
C VAL A 32 4.58 3.72 -9.97
N LEU A 33 5.54 3.85 -9.05
CA LEU A 33 5.46 4.84 -7.97
C LEU A 33 5.51 6.28 -8.52
N ALA A 34 6.41 6.54 -9.47
CA ALA A 34 6.49 7.82 -10.16
C ALA A 34 5.25 8.07 -11.05
N GLY A 35 4.69 7.00 -11.63
CA GLY A 35 3.55 7.01 -12.54
C GLY A 35 2.18 6.91 -11.88
N HIS A 36 2.07 6.71 -10.56
CA HIS A 36 0.77 6.70 -9.86
C HIS A 36 0.12 8.08 -9.76
N LEU A 37 0.87 9.14 -10.08
CA LEU A 37 0.32 10.45 -10.41
C LEU A 37 -0.26 10.51 -11.84
N ALA A 38 0.08 9.58 -12.72
CA ALA A 38 -0.27 9.57 -14.15
C ALA A 38 -1.18 8.40 -14.57
N LEU A 39 -1.64 7.56 -13.62
CA LEU A 39 -2.60 6.48 -13.93
C LEU A 39 -4.03 6.98 -14.18
N SER A 40 -4.28 8.29 -14.07
CA SER A 40 -5.39 8.92 -14.76
C SER A 40 -4.93 9.29 -16.18
N ALA A 41 -5.66 8.82 -17.18
CA ALA A 41 -5.60 9.28 -18.57
C ALA A 41 -4.47 8.73 -19.46
N SER A 42 -4.70 7.55 -20.04
CA SER A 42 -4.70 7.41 -21.51
C SER A 42 -4.92 5.96 -21.90
N ALA A 43 -6.16 5.48 -21.76
CA ALA A 43 -6.64 4.41 -22.64
C ALA A 43 -6.87 5.04 -24.02
N GLY A 44 -5.80 5.13 -24.82
CA GLY A 44 -5.91 5.56 -26.21
C GLY A 44 -6.90 4.65 -26.96
N PRO A 45 -7.88 5.19 -27.67
CA PRO A 45 -8.92 4.39 -28.32
C PRO A 45 -8.37 3.80 -29.61
N LYS A 46 -7.52 2.74 -29.58
CA LYS A 46 -7.12 2.07 -30.83
C LYS A 46 -6.51 0.67 -30.79
N VAL A 47 -6.48 -0.06 -29.67
CA VAL A 47 -5.98 -1.45 -29.67
C VAL A 47 -7.09 -2.42 -29.29
N VAL A 48 -7.92 -2.76 -30.28
CA VAL A 48 -8.89 -3.86 -30.18
C VAL A 48 -8.12 -5.17 -30.39
N GLY A 49 -8.01 -6.00 -29.35
CA GLY A 49 -7.64 -7.42 -29.51
C GLY A 49 -6.38 -7.94 -28.82
N ARG A 50 -5.66 -7.13 -28.03
CA ARG A 50 -4.61 -7.67 -27.14
C ARG A 50 -5.14 -7.80 -25.70
N PRO A 51 -4.89 -8.92 -24.99
CA PRO A 51 -5.21 -9.02 -23.57
C PRO A 51 -4.51 -7.86 -22.86
N PHE A 52 -5.27 -7.06 -22.12
CA PHE A 52 -4.72 -5.96 -21.33
C PHE A 52 -3.65 -6.54 -20.41
N HIS A 53 -2.37 -6.23 -20.68
CA HIS A 53 -1.32 -6.46 -19.70
C HIS A 53 -1.74 -5.67 -18.46
N ARG A 54 -2.05 -6.37 -17.36
CA ARG A 54 -2.40 -5.74 -16.09
C ARG A 54 -1.27 -4.77 -15.77
N LEU A 55 -1.59 -3.47 -15.74
CA LEU A 55 -0.63 -2.46 -15.33
C LEU A 55 -0.14 -2.84 -13.93
N PRO A 56 1.16 -2.83 -13.67
CA PRO A 56 1.67 -3.15 -12.35
C PRO A 56 1.10 -2.13 -11.36
N VAL A 57 0.36 -2.62 -10.36
CA VAL A 57 -0.21 -1.83 -9.28
C VAL A 57 0.72 -1.95 -8.06
N PRO A 58 1.02 -0.87 -7.34
CA PRO A 58 1.78 -0.93 -6.11
C PRO A 58 0.94 -1.60 -5.03
N PHE A 59 1.63 -2.21 -4.09
CA PHE A 59 1.04 -2.70 -2.85
C PHE A 59 1.00 -1.56 -1.85
N TRP A 60 -0.13 -1.36 -1.20
CA TRP A 60 -0.20 -0.49 -0.04
C TRP A 60 -0.19 -1.33 1.22
N LEU A 61 0.73 -1.01 2.13
CA LEU A 61 0.87 -1.70 3.41
C LEU A 61 0.59 -0.72 4.53
N LEU A 62 -0.34 -1.02 5.42
CA LEU A 62 -0.37 -0.34 6.71
C LEU A 62 0.77 -0.88 7.55
N VAL A 63 1.58 0.00 8.15
CA VAL A 63 2.65 -0.38 9.06
C VAL A 63 2.42 0.27 10.41
N GLU A 64 2.54 -0.53 11.46
CA GLU A 64 2.52 -0.10 12.84
C GLU A 64 3.85 -0.48 13.51
N GLU A 65 4.58 0.54 13.96
CA GLU A 65 5.78 0.37 14.78
C GLU A 65 5.44 0.69 16.24
N VAL A 66 5.74 -0.24 17.15
CA VAL A 66 5.51 -0.11 18.58
C VAL A 66 6.82 -0.33 19.32
N GLU A 67 7.32 0.70 20.00
CA GLU A 67 8.43 0.60 20.95
C GLU A 67 7.86 0.62 22.37
N THR A 68 8.11 -0.42 23.17
CA THR A 68 7.72 -0.49 24.58
C THR A 68 8.97 -0.53 25.43
N PHE A 69 9.05 0.30 26.47
CA PHE A 69 10.15 0.34 27.43
C PHE A 69 9.58 0.17 28.84
N LYS A 70 10.16 -0.74 29.62
CA LYS A 70 9.82 -0.96 31.03
C LYS A 70 11.02 -0.62 31.89
N ALA A 71 10.84 0.32 32.81
CA ALA A 71 11.86 0.75 33.77
C ALA A 71 11.40 0.47 35.21
N ALA A 72 12.36 0.18 36.10
CA ALA A 72 12.07 -0.05 37.50
C ALA A 72 11.50 1.23 38.15
N ALA A 73 10.64 1.04 39.15
CA ALA A 73 10.01 2.10 39.93
C ALA A 73 11.07 3.05 40.50
N SER A 74 11.26 4.18 39.82
CA SER A 74 11.94 5.36 40.32
C SER A 74 11.24 6.53 39.64
N GLU A 75 11.35 7.73 40.18
CA GLU A 75 10.63 8.96 39.81
C GLU A 75 10.94 9.49 38.39
N ILE A 76 11.16 8.59 37.44
CA ILE A 76 11.56 8.85 36.08
C ILE A 76 10.32 9.19 35.25
N ARG A 77 9.98 10.48 35.23
CA ARG A 77 8.91 11.04 34.39
C ARG A 77 9.36 11.46 32.99
N VAL A 78 10.64 11.31 32.68
CA VAL A 78 11.24 11.78 31.42
C VAL A 78 11.50 10.60 30.50
N ALA A 79 10.91 10.61 29.31
CA ALA A 79 11.00 9.53 28.33
C ALA A 79 12.44 9.05 28.06
N ASP A 80 13.40 9.97 27.92
CA ASP A 80 14.81 9.62 27.67
C ASP A 80 15.43 8.85 28.83
N ARG A 81 15.05 9.18 30.06
CA ARG A 81 15.51 8.46 31.25
C ARG A 81 14.84 7.08 31.34
N ILE A 82 13.56 6.93 30.98
CA ILE A 82 12.90 5.61 30.94
C ILE A 82 13.63 4.69 29.96
N ILE A 83 14.00 5.21 28.79
CA ILE A 83 14.74 4.46 27.77
C ILE A 83 16.11 4.06 28.30
N ALA A 84 16.87 5.00 28.89
CA ALA A 84 18.20 4.72 29.43
C ALA A 84 18.19 3.69 30.58
N HIS A 85 17.13 3.70 31.40
CA HIS A 85 16.98 2.81 32.56
C HIS A 85 16.06 1.62 32.31
N ALA A 86 15.67 1.34 31.06
CA ALA A 86 14.78 0.21 30.80
C ALA A 86 15.49 -1.10 31.19
N TYR A 87 14.80 -1.97 31.90
CA TYR A 87 15.26 -3.35 32.14
C TYR A 87 14.67 -4.31 31.11
N ASN A 88 13.59 -3.91 30.43
CA ASN A 88 13.01 -4.63 29.32
C ASN A 88 12.58 -3.60 28.27
N ALA A 89 12.88 -3.89 27.00
CA ALA A 89 12.34 -3.13 25.90
C ALA A 89 11.95 -4.06 24.76
N GLU A 90 10.91 -3.70 24.03
CA GLU A 90 10.40 -4.43 22.88
C GLU A 90 10.19 -3.46 21.73
N TYR A 91 10.58 -3.86 20.53
CA TYR A 91 10.31 -3.14 19.30
C TYR A 91 9.63 -4.06 18.31
N THR A 92 8.37 -3.78 18.04
CA THR A 92 7.51 -4.60 17.20
C THR A 92 7.07 -3.80 15.98
N ILE A 93 7.34 -4.31 14.79
CA ILE A 93 6.90 -3.75 13.51
C ILE A 93 5.90 -4.71 12.90
N LYS A 94 4.63 -4.34 12.90
CA LYS A 94 3.55 -5.07 12.24
C LYS A 94 3.25 -4.42 10.90
N TYR A 95 2.90 -5.23 9.91
CA TYR A 95 2.41 -4.71 8.65
C TYR A 95 1.24 -5.55 8.14
N TRP A 96 0.33 -4.90 7.43
CA TRP A 96 -0.86 -5.50 6.83
C TRP A 96 -1.00 -5.00 5.41
N ILE A 97 -1.43 -5.84 4.49
CA ILE A 97 -1.75 -5.40 3.14
C ILE A 97 -3.13 -4.74 3.13
N LEU A 98 -3.21 -3.55 2.56
CA LEU A 98 -4.45 -2.80 2.41
C LEU A 98 -5.18 -3.13 1.11
N SER A 99 -4.43 -3.33 0.04
CA SER A 99 -4.93 -3.78 -1.27
C SER A 99 -3.74 -3.98 -2.20
N ASP A 100 -3.86 -4.87 -3.18
CA ASP A 100 -3.02 -4.90 -4.39
C ASP A 100 -3.69 -4.16 -5.57
N GLY A 101 -4.79 -3.44 -5.28
CA GLY A 101 -5.64 -2.70 -6.23
C GLY A 101 -6.33 -3.56 -7.29
N ALA A 102 -6.24 -4.90 -7.22
CA ALA A 102 -6.80 -5.80 -8.22
C ALA A 102 -7.52 -7.02 -7.64
N SER A 103 -7.30 -7.32 -6.36
CA SER A 103 -7.72 -8.57 -5.72
C SER A 103 -8.50 -8.28 -4.44
N GLU A 104 -9.59 -9.02 -4.27
CA GLU A 104 -10.39 -9.04 -3.03
C GLU A 104 -9.69 -9.78 -1.88
N LEU A 105 -8.40 -10.12 -2.03
CA LEU A 105 -7.65 -10.93 -1.08
C LEU A 105 -7.60 -10.30 0.32
N CYS A 106 -7.59 -11.20 1.30
CA CYS A 106 -8.00 -10.94 2.68
C CYS A 106 -7.25 -9.79 3.37
N PRO A 107 -7.96 -8.98 4.17
CA PRO A 107 -7.38 -7.96 5.07
C PRO A 107 -6.44 -8.54 6.14
N ASP A 108 -6.33 -9.86 6.24
CA ASP A 108 -5.56 -10.57 7.27
C ASP A 108 -4.15 -10.96 6.80
N GLN A 109 -3.77 -10.65 5.55
CA GLN A 109 -2.41 -10.92 5.08
C GLN A 109 -1.45 -9.84 5.59
N GLY A 110 -0.55 -10.27 6.46
CA GLY A 110 0.40 -9.41 7.12
C GLY A 110 1.50 -10.21 7.80
N GLY A 111 2.42 -9.49 8.41
CA GLY A 111 3.49 -10.09 9.19
C GLY A 111 3.92 -9.16 10.29
N TRP A 112 4.72 -9.69 11.21
CA TRP A 112 5.33 -8.87 12.24
C TRP A 112 6.76 -9.28 12.49
N PHE A 113 7.51 -8.29 12.92
CA PHE A 113 8.91 -8.39 13.24
C PHE A 113 9.11 -7.81 14.63
N GLU A 114 10.03 -8.39 15.38
CA GLU A 114 10.18 -8.07 16.79
C GLU A 114 11.65 -8.13 17.19
N ALA A 115 12.07 -7.19 18.02
CA ALA A 115 13.30 -7.29 18.79
C ALA A 115 13.03 -6.98 20.26
N LYS A 116 13.74 -7.68 21.14
CA LYS A 116 13.61 -7.51 22.59
C LYS A 116 14.96 -7.30 23.22
N PHE A 117 15.00 -6.40 24.17
CA PHE A 117 16.08 -6.23 25.12
C PHE A 117 15.59 -6.67 26.50
N SER A 118 16.40 -7.41 27.23
CA SER A 118 16.13 -7.74 28.62
C SER A 118 17.40 -7.76 29.47
N ARG A 119 17.28 -7.27 30.71
CA ARG A 119 18.26 -7.42 31.78
C ARG A 119 17.53 -7.63 33.10
N ALA A 120 18.25 -8.13 34.11
CA ALA A 120 17.73 -8.20 35.46
C ALA A 120 17.39 -6.78 35.97
N PRO A 121 16.23 -6.56 36.63
CA PRO A 121 15.82 -5.23 37.11
C PRO A 121 16.81 -4.59 38.09
N SER A 122 17.51 -5.40 38.87
CA SER A 122 18.53 -4.96 39.83
C SER A 122 19.90 -4.66 39.21
N CYS A 123 20.08 -4.95 37.91
CA CYS A 123 21.35 -4.80 37.23
C CYS A 123 21.46 -3.39 36.64
N SER A 124 22.28 -2.55 37.25
CA SER A 124 22.61 -1.21 36.73
C SER A 124 23.59 -1.24 35.56
N SER A 125 24.22 -2.40 35.28
CA SER A 125 25.11 -2.54 34.14
C SER A 125 24.34 -2.53 32.82
N ASP A 126 24.98 -2.02 31.77
CA ASP A 126 24.44 -2.02 30.41
C ASP A 126 24.46 -3.42 29.75
N ASN A 127 24.84 -4.46 30.51
CA ASN A 127 24.96 -5.84 30.04
C ASN A 127 23.61 -6.55 30.09
N GLY A 128 22.74 -6.20 29.13
CA GLY A 128 21.53 -6.97 28.85
C GLY A 128 21.69 -7.88 27.64
N ARG A 129 20.65 -8.66 27.36
CA ARG A 129 20.53 -9.53 26.19
C ARG A 129 19.58 -8.91 25.18
N LEU A 130 20.00 -8.84 23.94
CA LEU A 130 19.20 -8.36 22.81
C LEU A 130 18.86 -9.53 21.89
N THR A 131 17.58 -9.88 21.74
CA THR A 131 17.13 -10.89 20.78
C THR A 131 16.42 -10.23 19.61
N MET A 132 16.77 -10.62 18.38
CA MET A 132 16.17 -10.10 17.15
C MET A 132 15.46 -11.23 16.41
N HIS A 133 14.15 -11.09 16.21
CA HIS A 133 13.27 -12.01 15.50
C HIS A 133 13.25 -13.46 16.05
N ARG A 134 12.42 -14.32 15.44
CA ARG A 134 12.58 -15.76 15.61
C ARG A 134 13.92 -16.20 14.97
N PRO A 135 14.63 -17.18 15.56
CA PRO A 135 15.96 -17.56 15.08
C PRO A 135 15.98 -17.89 13.58
N GLY A 136 16.77 -17.12 12.83
CA GLY A 136 17.25 -17.47 11.49
C GLY A 136 16.29 -17.29 10.32
N ILE A 137 15.04 -16.86 10.53
CA ILE A 137 14.06 -16.73 9.45
C ILE A 137 13.40 -15.35 9.47
N LEU A 138 13.58 -14.61 8.38
CA LEU A 138 12.86 -13.39 8.08
C LEU A 138 11.92 -13.66 6.90
N ILE A 139 10.69 -14.07 7.18
CA ILE A 139 9.67 -14.26 6.15
C ILE A 139 8.88 -12.97 6.01
N VAL A 140 8.84 -12.45 4.79
CA VAL A 140 7.87 -11.46 4.37
C VAL A 140 6.76 -12.20 3.63
N ASP A 141 5.55 -12.09 4.13
CA ASP A 141 4.35 -12.64 3.53
C ASP A 141 3.45 -11.50 3.03
N PRO A 142 2.84 -11.61 1.84
CA PRO A 142 2.88 -12.65 0.81
C PRO A 142 4.17 -12.67 -0.03
N GLN A 143 4.39 -13.77 -0.76
CA GLN A 143 5.55 -13.92 -1.64
C GLN A 143 5.66 -12.81 -2.70
N SER A 144 4.53 -12.23 -3.14
CA SER A 144 4.45 -11.19 -4.15
C SER A 144 5.20 -9.90 -3.78
N ILE A 145 5.32 -9.60 -2.48
CA ILE A 145 6.00 -8.38 -2.00
C ILE A 145 7.48 -8.60 -1.66
N ARG A 146 7.97 -9.86 -1.67
CA ARG A 146 9.36 -10.20 -1.30
C ARG A 146 10.40 -9.55 -2.21
N ARG A 147 10.08 -9.34 -3.49
CA ARG A 147 10.97 -8.73 -4.48
C ARG A 147 11.31 -7.26 -4.18
N PHE A 148 10.48 -6.60 -3.38
CA PHE A 148 10.61 -5.17 -3.05
C PHE A 148 11.38 -4.94 -1.76
N ARG A 149 12.34 -5.81 -1.41
CA ARG A 149 13.27 -5.66 -0.29
C ARG A 149 12.65 -5.19 1.04
N LEU A 150 11.37 -5.49 1.27
CA LEU A 150 10.67 -5.08 2.49
C LEU A 150 11.33 -5.68 3.73
N GLY A 151 11.81 -6.93 3.61
CA GLY A 151 12.52 -7.60 4.68
C GLY A 151 13.80 -6.86 5.10
N PRO A 152 14.74 -6.59 4.19
CA PRO A 152 15.88 -5.71 4.45
C PRO A 152 15.50 -4.32 4.98
N TYR A 153 14.44 -3.69 4.47
CA TYR A 153 13.97 -2.39 4.95
C TYR A 153 13.58 -2.45 6.43
N ILE A 154 12.77 -3.44 6.82
CA ILE A 154 12.34 -3.61 8.21
C ILE A 154 13.51 -4.01 9.12
N GLN A 155 14.39 -4.90 8.64
CA GLN A 155 15.58 -5.29 9.39
C GLN A 155 16.53 -4.12 9.63
N ASP A 156 16.73 -3.21 8.67
CA ASP A 156 17.52 -1.99 8.86
C ASP A 156 16.93 -1.14 10.02
N ARG A 157 15.59 -1.05 10.13
CA ARG A 157 14.90 -0.33 11.22
C ARG A 157 15.19 -0.96 12.59
N ILE A 158 15.06 -2.28 12.68
CA ILE A 158 15.29 -3.02 13.92
C ILE A 158 16.76 -2.97 14.33
N THR A 159 17.68 -3.12 13.38
CA THR A 159 19.12 -2.99 13.64
C THR A 159 19.47 -1.56 14.07
N ALA A 160 18.84 -0.54 13.49
CA ALA A 160 19.03 0.85 13.90
C ALA A 160 18.51 1.11 15.32
N TRP A 161 17.32 0.61 15.67
CA TRP A 161 16.77 0.67 17.03
C TRP A 161 17.71 0.00 18.03
N ALA A 162 18.14 -1.23 17.74
CA ALA A 162 19.06 -2.01 18.57
C ALA A 162 20.38 -1.28 18.79
N LYS A 163 21.00 -0.79 17.72
CA LYS A 163 22.28 -0.08 17.79
C LYS A 163 22.18 1.25 18.54
N LYS A 164 21.06 1.97 18.37
CA LYS A 164 20.83 3.27 19.00
C LYS A 164 20.67 3.13 20.52
N TYR A 165 19.87 2.18 20.99
CA TYR A 165 19.51 2.08 22.40
C TYR A 165 20.34 1.04 23.18
N TRP A 166 20.81 -0.02 22.52
CA TRP A 166 21.37 -1.21 23.17
C TRP A 166 22.76 -1.57 22.64
N SER A 167 23.61 -0.56 22.40
CA SER A 167 24.94 -0.75 21.80
C SER A 167 25.87 -1.68 22.62
N LYS A 168 25.70 -1.75 23.94
CA LYS A 168 26.51 -2.62 24.81
C LYS A 168 25.88 -3.99 25.09
N ALA A 169 24.62 -4.19 24.73
CA ALA A 169 23.92 -5.45 24.99
C ALA A 169 24.52 -6.59 24.18
N GLU A 170 24.55 -7.80 24.75
CA GLU A 170 24.92 -9.01 24.03
C GLU A 170 23.79 -9.38 23.06
N VAL A 171 24.09 -9.43 21.77
CA VAL A 171 23.16 -9.87 20.74
C VAL A 171 23.03 -11.38 20.82
N GLY A 172 21.79 -11.85 20.96
CA GLY A 172 21.43 -13.25 20.95
C GLY A 172 21.86 -13.92 19.65
N ARG A 173 22.43 -15.12 19.78
CA ARG A 173 22.91 -15.88 18.62
C ARG A 173 21.77 -16.22 17.67
N VAL A 174 22.05 -16.10 16.38
CA VAL A 174 21.16 -16.49 15.28
C VAL A 174 21.56 -17.88 14.81
N SER A 175 20.61 -18.80 14.74
CA SER A 175 20.83 -20.15 14.20
C SER A 175 20.23 -20.26 12.80
N LEU A 176 21.04 -20.69 11.84
CA LEU A 176 20.61 -20.99 10.47
C LEU A 176 20.45 -22.50 10.30
N HIS A 177 19.30 -22.92 9.80
CA HIS A 177 18.94 -24.32 9.58
C HIS A 177 18.96 -24.65 8.09
N SER A 178 19.30 -25.89 7.73
CA SER A 178 19.37 -26.33 6.33
C SER A 178 18.02 -26.21 5.60
N SER A 179 16.91 -26.41 6.31
CA SER A 179 15.55 -26.32 5.77
C SER A 179 15.09 -24.91 5.38
N GLN A 180 15.86 -23.88 5.72
CA GLN A 180 15.49 -22.48 5.42
C GLN A 180 15.91 -22.03 4.01
N ALA A 181 16.69 -22.84 3.31
CA ALA A 181 17.17 -22.56 1.96
C ALA A 181 17.29 -23.87 1.17
N GLU A 182 16.34 -24.11 0.29
CA GLU A 182 16.29 -25.32 -0.52
C GLU A 182 17.36 -25.24 -1.62
N THR A 183 17.44 -24.08 -2.26
CA THR A 183 18.35 -23.81 -3.38
C THR A 183 19.67 -23.19 -2.93
N THR A 184 20.73 -23.38 -3.74
CA THR A 184 22.03 -22.73 -3.50
C THR A 184 21.93 -21.20 -3.54
N GLU A 185 21.05 -20.64 -4.37
CA GLU A 185 20.84 -19.20 -4.49
C GLU A 185 20.17 -18.60 -3.24
N GLU A 186 19.15 -19.27 -2.70
CA GLU A 186 18.51 -18.89 -1.43
C GLU A 186 19.50 -18.96 -0.28
N LEU A 187 20.36 -19.98 -0.26
CA LEU A 187 21.39 -20.14 0.75
C LEU A 187 22.38 -18.97 0.73
N ILE A 188 22.89 -18.64 -0.45
CA ILE A 188 23.81 -17.50 -0.63
C ILE A 188 23.11 -16.20 -0.23
N THR A 189 21.86 -16.01 -0.63
CA THR A 189 21.09 -14.80 -0.32
C THR A 189 20.83 -14.65 1.18
N ARG A 190 20.43 -15.72 1.86
CA ARG A 190 20.21 -15.78 3.31
C ARG A 190 21.50 -15.51 4.08
N ASN A 191 22.61 -16.15 3.71
CA ASN A 191 23.89 -15.97 4.40
C ASN A 191 24.39 -14.52 4.24
N LYS A 192 24.39 -13.99 3.01
CA LYS A 192 24.73 -12.58 2.72
C LYS A 192 23.81 -11.58 3.43
N PHE A 193 22.54 -11.93 3.62
CA PHE A 193 21.59 -11.09 4.36
C PHE A 193 22.06 -10.89 5.80
N TRP A 194 22.43 -11.94 6.51
CA TRP A 194 22.88 -11.82 7.91
C TRP A 194 24.28 -11.20 8.03
N GLU A 195 25.21 -11.56 7.15
CA GLU A 195 26.56 -10.97 7.11
C GLU A 195 26.52 -9.44 6.95
N ARG A 196 25.55 -8.94 6.19
CA ARG A 196 25.33 -7.49 6.00
C ARG A 196 25.11 -6.74 7.31
N TYR A 197 24.49 -7.38 8.31
CA TYR A 197 24.24 -6.79 9.62
C TYR A 197 25.37 -7.03 10.63
N GLY A 198 26.47 -7.67 10.20
CA GLY A 198 27.66 -7.90 11.01
C GLY A 198 27.74 -9.29 11.66
N PHE A 199 26.76 -10.17 11.41
CA PHE A 199 26.80 -11.53 11.93
C PHE A 199 27.88 -12.36 11.22
N ARG A 200 28.62 -13.15 12.01
CA ARG A 200 29.57 -14.16 11.55
C ARG A 200 29.10 -15.51 12.04
N PHE A 201 29.23 -16.55 11.25
CA PHE A 201 28.69 -17.87 11.57
C PHE A 201 29.80 -18.91 11.72
N VAL A 202 29.68 -19.70 12.78
CA VAL A 202 30.40 -20.97 12.91
C VAL A 202 29.56 -22.02 12.19
N TRP A 203 30.00 -22.40 11.00
CA TRP A 203 29.31 -23.37 10.15
C TRP A 203 29.57 -24.79 10.64
N LYS A 204 28.53 -25.63 10.63
CA LYS A 204 28.65 -27.07 10.91
C LYS A 204 29.47 -27.77 9.83
N ASP A 205 29.32 -27.34 8.58
CA ASP A 205 30.15 -27.73 7.45
C ASP A 205 30.61 -26.46 6.70
N PRO A 206 31.90 -26.11 6.78
CA PRO A 206 32.46 -24.95 6.09
C PRO A 206 32.35 -25.00 4.56
N LYS A 207 32.21 -26.18 3.95
CA LYS A 207 32.11 -26.31 2.49
C LYS A 207 30.71 -25.97 1.98
N THR A 208 29.67 -26.44 2.66
CA THR A 208 28.29 -26.23 2.23
C THR A 208 27.64 -24.98 2.83
N MET A 209 28.09 -24.54 4.02
CA MET A 209 27.56 -23.38 4.75
C MET A 209 26.02 -23.39 4.88
N ARG A 210 25.42 -24.59 4.98
CA ARG A 210 23.95 -24.80 5.08
C ARG A 210 23.41 -24.52 6.48
N GLU A 211 24.16 -24.90 7.51
CA GLU A 211 23.79 -24.80 8.92
C GLU A 211 24.91 -24.15 9.72
N GLY A 212 24.56 -23.24 10.62
CA GLY A 212 25.54 -22.57 11.46
C GLY A 212 24.89 -21.75 12.57
N ILE A 213 25.69 -21.40 13.57
CA ILE A 213 25.27 -20.53 14.68
C ILE A 213 26.15 -19.30 14.65
N SER A 214 25.55 -18.12 14.83
CA SER A 214 26.32 -16.89 14.84
C SER A 214 27.25 -16.81 16.05
N GLU A 215 28.42 -16.21 15.87
CA GLU A 215 29.32 -15.83 16.96
C GLU A 215 28.61 -14.82 17.90
N PRO A 216 28.93 -14.83 19.21
CA PRO A 216 28.52 -13.75 20.11
C PRO A 216 29.01 -12.40 19.62
N MET A 217 28.16 -11.38 19.70
CA MET A 217 28.54 -10.00 19.38
C MET A 217 27.77 -9.02 20.25
N ALA A 218 28.31 -7.82 20.43
CA ALA A 218 27.61 -6.72 21.10
C ALA A 218 26.78 -5.90 20.10
N GLY A 219 25.74 -5.19 20.57
CA GLY A 219 24.87 -4.36 19.74
C GLY A 219 25.62 -3.30 18.91
N GLN A 220 26.76 -2.81 19.40
CA GLN A 220 27.62 -1.84 18.71
C GLN A 220 28.26 -2.41 17.45
N ALA A 221 28.50 -3.73 17.42
CA ALA A 221 29.07 -4.43 16.28
C ALA A 221 28.03 -4.64 15.17
N LEU A 222 26.74 -4.40 15.45
CA LEU A 222 25.70 -4.41 14.42
C LEU A 222 25.98 -3.34 13.36
N ARG A 223 25.76 -3.72 12.11
CA ARG A 223 25.93 -2.85 10.95
C ARG A 223 24.56 -2.47 10.40
N VAL A 224 24.23 -1.18 10.47
CA VAL A 224 23.12 -0.62 9.71
C VAL A 224 23.71 -0.17 8.39
N PRO A 225 23.38 -0.82 7.25
CA PRO A 225 24.01 -0.47 6.00
C PRO A 225 23.49 0.90 5.56
N LEU A 226 24.40 1.73 5.03
CA LEU A 226 24.06 3.11 4.70
C LEU A 226 22.90 3.17 3.71
N PRO A 227 21.95 4.10 3.89
CA PRO A 227 20.91 4.32 2.90
C PRO A 227 21.57 4.87 1.64
N THR A 228 21.67 4.04 0.59
CA THR A 228 21.89 4.60 -0.75
C THR A 228 20.54 5.10 -1.26
N PRO A 229 20.50 6.25 -1.98
CA PRO A 229 19.25 6.83 -2.48
C PRO A 229 18.35 5.81 -3.22
N ASP A 230 18.98 4.88 -3.94
CA ASP A 230 18.28 3.85 -4.70
C ASP A 230 17.90 2.58 -3.92
N ARG A 231 18.38 2.38 -2.69
CA ARG A 231 18.28 1.08 -2.01
C ARG A 231 16.82 0.65 -1.81
N TYR A 232 15.99 1.63 -1.47
CA TYR A 232 14.56 1.47 -1.14
C TYR A 232 13.68 2.36 -2.02
N ARG A 233 14.12 2.70 -3.23
CA ARG A 233 13.33 3.51 -4.19
C ARG A 233 11.96 2.92 -4.59
N HIS A 234 11.72 1.66 -4.23
CA HIS A 234 10.48 0.92 -4.44
C HIS A 234 9.61 0.86 -3.16
N ILE A 235 10.00 1.57 -2.09
CA ILE A 235 9.27 1.70 -0.84
C ILE A 235 9.17 3.18 -0.50
N GLN A 236 7.95 3.70 -0.43
CA GLN A 236 7.69 5.08 -0.03
C GLN A 236 6.82 5.10 1.22
N GLY A 237 7.30 5.79 2.26
CA GLY A 237 6.48 6.07 3.44
C GLY A 237 5.53 7.23 3.19
N LEU A 238 4.25 7.02 3.53
CA LEU A 238 3.17 7.99 3.45
C LEU A 238 2.52 8.12 4.82
N GLU A 239 2.26 9.34 5.26
CA GLU A 239 1.43 9.59 6.44
C GLU A 239 -0.01 9.12 6.16
N ILE A 240 -0.66 8.48 7.15
CA ILE A 240 -1.99 7.87 6.98
C ILE A 240 -3.01 8.90 6.53
N ALA A 241 -3.03 10.07 7.18
CA ALA A 241 -3.95 11.14 6.85
C ALA A 241 -3.80 11.61 5.40
N HIS A 242 -2.55 11.71 4.92
CA HIS A 242 -2.28 12.06 3.53
C HIS A 242 -2.78 10.99 2.57
N HIS A 243 -2.54 9.71 2.86
CA HIS A 243 -3.03 8.63 2.03
C HIS A 243 -4.56 8.55 2.00
N LEU A 244 -5.24 8.75 3.13
CA LEU A 244 -6.70 8.82 3.22
C LEU A 244 -7.28 9.96 2.38
N ALA A 245 -6.69 11.16 2.48
CA ALA A 245 -7.10 12.30 1.68
C ALA A 245 -6.94 12.04 0.18
N LEU A 246 -5.83 11.43 -0.24
CA LEU A 246 -5.62 11.01 -1.63
C LEU A 246 -6.63 9.95 -2.09
N ALA A 247 -6.90 8.94 -1.26
CA ALA A 247 -7.83 7.87 -1.57
C ALA A 247 -9.28 8.38 -1.68
N HIS A 248 -9.70 9.20 -0.71
CA HIS A 248 -11.00 9.89 -0.76
C HIS A 248 -11.10 10.75 -2.01
N GLY A 249 -10.01 11.46 -2.34
CA GLY A 249 -9.93 12.30 -3.50
C GLY A 249 -10.18 11.56 -4.81
N LYS A 250 -9.49 10.43 -4.98
CA LYS A 250 -9.66 9.53 -6.11
C LYS A 250 -11.08 8.95 -6.18
N ALA A 251 -11.66 8.54 -5.05
CA ALA A 251 -13.01 7.98 -5.01
C ALA A 251 -14.09 9.01 -5.39
N SER A 252 -14.04 10.24 -4.85
CA SER A 252 -15.02 11.27 -5.23
C SER A 252 -14.87 11.71 -6.69
N ALA A 253 -13.64 11.85 -7.21
CA ALA A 253 -13.43 12.09 -8.64
C ALA A 253 -14.01 10.95 -9.51
N ALA A 254 -13.84 9.70 -9.09
CA ALA A 254 -14.43 8.55 -9.77
C ALA A 254 -15.97 8.57 -9.75
N ARG A 255 -16.60 8.96 -8.63
CA ARG A 255 -18.06 9.14 -8.54
C ARG A 255 -18.57 10.21 -9.48
N GLU A 256 -17.91 11.36 -9.54
CA GLU A 256 -18.30 12.45 -10.44
C GLU A 256 -18.15 12.05 -11.91
N ALA A 257 -17.07 11.34 -12.24
CA ALA A 257 -16.86 10.78 -13.56
C ALA A 257 -17.95 9.77 -13.92
N HIS A 258 -18.28 8.85 -13.01
CA HIS A 258 -19.37 7.89 -13.17
C HIS A 258 -20.72 8.58 -13.37
N ALA A 259 -21.10 9.52 -12.50
CA ALA A 259 -22.35 10.25 -12.60
C ALA A 259 -22.46 11.06 -13.92
N SER A 260 -21.34 11.60 -14.40
CA SER A 260 -21.29 12.30 -15.69
C SER A 260 -21.43 11.32 -16.86
N ALA A 261 -20.75 10.18 -16.82
CA ALA A 261 -20.89 9.11 -17.80
C ALA A 261 -22.32 8.53 -17.83
N SER A 262 -22.96 8.32 -16.68
CA SER A 262 -24.36 7.89 -16.55
C SER A 262 -25.31 8.85 -17.26
N ARG A 263 -25.26 10.14 -16.90
CA ARG A 263 -26.12 11.18 -17.48
C ARG A 263 -25.95 11.27 -18.98
N LEU A 264 -24.71 11.18 -19.44
CA LEU A 264 -24.40 11.16 -20.85
C LEU A 264 -24.98 9.93 -21.56
N SER A 265 -24.76 8.75 -21.01
CA SER A 265 -25.27 7.50 -21.58
C SER A 265 -26.78 7.53 -21.71
N GLU A 266 -27.48 8.06 -20.70
CA GLU A 266 -28.94 8.22 -20.75
C GLU A 266 -29.39 9.18 -21.86
N LYS A 267 -28.72 10.33 -22.00
CA LYS A 267 -29.00 11.28 -23.09
C LYS A 267 -28.80 10.63 -24.46
N LEU A 268 -27.68 9.95 -24.67
CA LEU A 268 -27.37 9.25 -25.92
C LEU A 268 -28.40 8.16 -26.21
N PHE A 269 -28.77 7.35 -25.22
CA PHE A 269 -29.81 6.33 -25.36
C PHE A 269 -31.18 6.93 -25.73
N ARG A 270 -31.55 8.07 -25.14
CA ARG A 270 -32.77 8.81 -25.50
C ARG A 270 -32.73 9.33 -26.94
N LEU A 271 -31.58 9.85 -27.39
CA LEU A 271 -31.37 10.30 -28.76
C LEU A 271 -31.50 9.12 -29.74
N GLU A 272 -30.82 8.01 -29.46
CA GLU A 272 -30.91 6.77 -30.24
C GLU A 272 -32.37 6.29 -30.30
N SER A 273 -33.05 6.16 -29.16
CA SER A 273 -34.44 5.72 -29.09
C SER A 273 -35.39 6.62 -29.90
N ARG A 274 -35.22 7.95 -29.83
CA ARG A 274 -36.01 8.90 -30.63
C ARG A 274 -35.74 8.73 -32.12
N ALA A 275 -34.48 8.56 -32.48
CA ALA A 275 -34.06 8.36 -33.86
C ALA A 275 -34.59 7.03 -34.43
N GLN A 276 -34.60 5.96 -33.63
CA GLN A 276 -35.21 4.68 -34.00
C GLN A 276 -36.72 4.80 -34.20
N LYS A 277 -37.43 5.46 -33.28
CA LYS A 277 -38.89 5.69 -33.37
C LYS A 277 -39.27 6.58 -34.56
N HIS A 278 -38.40 7.51 -34.97
CA HIS A 278 -38.68 8.51 -36.00
C HIS A 278 -37.62 8.57 -37.09
N GLY A 279 -37.18 7.41 -37.61
CA GLY A 279 -36.03 7.33 -38.52
C GLY A 279 -36.14 8.20 -39.79
N LEU A 280 -37.36 8.36 -40.33
CA LEU A 280 -37.64 9.26 -41.45
C LEU A 280 -37.36 10.73 -41.12
N ARG A 281 -37.91 11.21 -39.99
CA ARG A 281 -37.72 12.61 -39.53
C ARG A 281 -36.28 12.85 -39.13
N TRP A 282 -35.64 11.87 -38.49
CA TRP A 282 -34.22 11.92 -38.14
C TRP A 282 -33.34 12.10 -39.39
N ALA A 283 -33.56 11.28 -40.42
CA ALA A 283 -32.76 11.32 -41.66
C ALA A 283 -32.90 12.64 -42.43
N LEU A 284 -34.10 13.23 -42.41
CA LEU A 284 -34.41 14.45 -43.16
C LEU A 284 -34.12 15.73 -42.37
N SER A 285 -34.16 15.68 -41.03
CA SER A 285 -33.92 16.84 -40.18
C SER A 285 -32.41 17.12 -40.05
N LYS A 286 -31.97 18.28 -40.55
CA LYS A 286 -30.60 18.77 -40.35
C LYS A 286 -30.37 19.13 -38.88
N GLN A 287 -31.35 19.79 -38.26
CA GLN A 287 -31.27 20.27 -36.89
C GLN A 287 -31.09 19.12 -35.90
N TRP A 288 -31.87 18.04 -36.03
CA TRP A 288 -31.75 16.88 -35.12
C TRP A 288 -30.36 16.22 -35.19
N ARG A 289 -29.74 16.22 -36.37
CA ARG A 289 -28.39 15.68 -36.55
C ARG A 289 -27.31 16.62 -36.00
N GLN A 290 -27.51 17.93 -36.11
CA GLN A 290 -26.63 18.93 -35.50
C GLN A 290 -26.69 18.84 -33.98
N ASP A 291 -27.88 18.82 -33.39
CA ASP A 291 -28.08 18.67 -31.95
C ASP A 291 -27.40 17.39 -31.42
N ALA A 292 -27.50 16.29 -32.17
CA ALA A 292 -26.86 15.02 -31.83
C ALA A 292 -25.33 15.06 -31.94
N ALA A 293 -24.80 15.74 -32.96
CA ALA A 293 -23.36 15.94 -33.15
C ALA A 293 -22.78 16.85 -32.05
N GLU A 294 -23.48 17.93 -31.70
CA GLU A 294 -23.08 18.83 -30.62
C GLU A 294 -23.09 18.12 -29.26
N GLU A 295 -24.09 17.29 -28.97
CA GLU A 295 -24.09 16.49 -27.74
C GLU A 295 -22.99 15.42 -27.75
N LEU A 296 -22.66 14.84 -28.91
CA LEU A 296 -21.50 13.97 -29.06
C LEU A 296 -20.19 14.70 -28.74
N ASP A 297 -19.99 15.91 -29.25
CA ASP A 297 -18.77 16.68 -28.99
C ASP A 297 -18.70 17.16 -27.53
N ARG A 298 -19.81 17.64 -26.97
CA ARG A 298 -19.93 18.00 -25.56
C ARG A 298 -19.59 16.81 -24.65
N SER A 299 -20.04 15.62 -25.04
CA SER A 299 -19.74 14.39 -24.33
C SER A 299 -18.26 14.01 -24.30
N HIS A 300 -17.52 14.34 -25.36
CA HIS A 300 -16.09 14.12 -25.42
C HIS A 300 -15.35 15.12 -24.52
N ALA A 301 -15.79 16.37 -24.51
CA ALA A 301 -15.26 17.40 -23.63
C ALA A 301 -15.52 17.11 -22.13
N GLU A 302 -16.73 16.65 -21.78
CA GLU A 302 -17.06 16.28 -20.40
C GLU A 302 -16.29 15.06 -19.92
N ALA A 303 -16.11 14.03 -20.76
CA ALA A 303 -15.28 12.88 -20.45
C ALA A 303 -13.81 13.26 -20.23
N ALA A 304 -13.27 14.20 -21.03
CA ALA A 304 -11.91 14.70 -20.86
C ALA A 304 -11.76 15.51 -19.55
N LYS A 305 -12.77 16.32 -19.18
CA LYS A 305 -12.78 17.07 -17.92
C LYS A 305 -12.86 16.16 -16.69
N ALA A 306 -13.69 15.12 -16.74
CA ALA A 306 -13.85 14.16 -15.63
C ALA A 306 -12.54 13.43 -15.30
N VAL A 307 -11.68 13.24 -16.30
CA VAL A 307 -10.38 12.59 -16.15
C VAL A 307 -9.32 13.55 -15.56
N GLY A 308 -9.52 14.87 -15.70
CA GLY A 308 -8.61 15.92 -15.20
C GLY A 308 -9.12 16.67 -13.97
N ALA A 309 -10.17 16.19 -13.30
CA ALA A 309 -10.76 16.87 -12.15
C ALA A 309 -9.74 16.98 -11.00
N SER A 310 -9.67 18.17 -10.40
CA SER A 310 -8.84 18.45 -9.23
C SER A 310 -9.31 17.62 -8.02
N PRO A 311 -8.43 17.30 -7.07
CA PRO A 311 -8.81 16.54 -5.89
C PRO A 311 -9.91 17.29 -5.11
N PRO A 312 -10.96 16.58 -4.66
CA PRO A 312 -12.09 17.14 -3.93
C PRO A 312 -11.66 17.61 -2.53
N GLN A 313 -12.60 18.31 -1.86
CA GLN A 313 -12.43 18.84 -0.52
C GLN A 313 -11.87 17.79 0.44
N THR A 314 -10.80 18.19 1.13
CA THR A 314 -10.11 17.39 2.14
C THR A 314 -11.10 17.00 3.24
N LEU A 315 -11.01 15.75 3.69
CA LEU A 315 -11.57 15.33 4.99
C LEU A 315 -11.22 16.38 6.05
N ASP A 316 -12.14 16.65 6.97
CA ASP A 316 -11.87 17.59 8.06
C ASP A 316 -10.61 17.11 8.82
N ALA A 317 -9.74 18.06 9.18
CA ALA A 317 -8.53 17.76 9.93
C ALA A 317 -8.84 17.00 11.23
N SER A 318 -10.02 17.25 11.82
CA SER A 318 -10.53 16.52 12.99
C SER A 318 -10.77 15.04 12.70
N GLU A 319 -11.41 14.70 11.58
CA GLU A 319 -11.68 13.30 11.20
C GLU A 319 -10.39 12.54 10.91
N LEU A 320 -9.41 13.20 10.27
CA LEU A 320 -8.10 12.61 9.99
C LEU A 320 -7.30 12.33 11.28
N ASP A 321 -7.42 13.21 12.29
CA ASP A 321 -6.74 13.07 13.58
C ASP A 321 -7.40 11.98 14.45
N GLU A 322 -8.73 11.88 14.43
CA GLU A 322 -9.46 10.76 15.07
C GLU A 322 -9.08 9.41 14.46
N LEU A 323 -8.94 9.35 13.13
CA LEU A 323 -8.53 8.14 12.41
C LEU A 323 -7.09 7.73 12.70
N ALA A 324 -6.19 8.70 12.86
CA ALA A 324 -4.81 8.41 13.24
C ALA A 324 -4.73 7.73 14.63
N ARG A 325 -5.63 8.11 15.55
CA ARG A 325 -5.70 7.58 16.93
C ARG A 325 -6.55 6.32 17.07
N ALA A 326 -7.39 5.99 16.09
CA ALA A 326 -8.26 4.81 16.13
C ALA A 326 -7.43 3.50 16.22
N PRO A 327 -7.99 2.38 16.71
CA PRO A 327 -7.31 1.08 16.65
C PRO A 327 -6.87 0.70 15.23
N ALA A 328 -5.81 -0.12 15.12
CA ALA A 328 -5.26 -0.52 13.82
C ALA A 328 -6.32 -1.24 12.99
N GLU A 329 -7.13 -2.09 13.62
CA GLU A 329 -8.24 -2.82 13.00
C GLU A 329 -9.27 -1.87 12.38
N ARG A 330 -9.62 -0.79 13.09
CA ARG A 330 -10.57 0.21 12.60
C ARG A 330 -9.99 1.03 11.44
N THR A 331 -8.72 1.38 11.54
CA THR A 331 -7.99 2.09 10.48
C THR A 331 -7.91 1.24 9.21
N LEU A 332 -7.57 -0.05 9.37
CA LEU A 332 -7.56 -1.05 8.30
C LEU A 332 -8.93 -1.17 7.65
N GLU A 333 -9.98 -1.33 8.45
CA GLU A 333 -11.36 -1.48 7.97
C GLU A 333 -11.76 -0.29 7.09
N LEU A 334 -11.51 0.93 7.56
CA LEU A 334 -11.86 2.15 6.83
C LEU A 334 -11.03 2.33 5.55
N LEU A 335 -9.72 2.09 5.60
CA LEU A 335 -8.87 2.11 4.41
C LEU A 335 -9.33 1.09 3.37
N HIS A 336 -9.69 -0.12 3.80
CA HIS A 336 -10.24 -1.15 2.93
C HIS A 336 -11.60 -0.73 2.35
N GLN A 337 -12.51 -0.20 3.16
CA GLN A 337 -13.82 0.27 2.70
C GLN A 337 -13.68 1.36 1.66
N LEU A 338 -12.85 2.39 1.91
CA LEU A 338 -12.61 3.49 0.98
C LEU A 338 -11.94 3.01 -0.31
N THR A 339 -10.94 2.14 -0.21
CA THR A 339 -10.26 1.59 -1.39
C THR A 339 -11.21 0.74 -2.22
N ARG A 340 -11.99 -0.14 -1.60
CA ARG A 340 -13.01 -0.97 -2.28
C ARG A 340 -14.08 -0.11 -2.94
N GLN A 341 -14.55 0.92 -2.24
CA GLN A 341 -15.52 1.86 -2.78
C GLN A 341 -14.96 2.56 -4.02
N GLY A 342 -13.75 3.12 -3.94
CA GLY A 342 -13.09 3.75 -5.07
C GLY A 342 -12.91 2.80 -6.26
N VAL A 343 -12.44 1.56 -6.01
CA VAL A 343 -12.28 0.54 -7.07
C VAL A 343 -13.62 0.20 -7.73
N ARG A 344 -14.69 0.02 -6.95
CA ARG A 344 -16.05 -0.25 -7.47
C ARG A 344 -16.57 0.91 -8.31
N GLU A 345 -16.41 2.14 -7.83
CA GLU A 345 -16.85 3.35 -8.52
C GLU A 345 -16.09 3.55 -9.85
N VAL A 346 -14.78 3.30 -9.86
CA VAL A 346 -13.97 3.32 -11.09
C VAL A 346 -14.40 2.22 -12.05
N ALA A 347 -14.64 1.00 -11.58
CA ALA A 347 -15.10 -0.10 -12.43
C ALA A 347 -16.47 0.19 -13.05
N GLN A 348 -17.41 0.74 -12.27
CA GLN A 348 -18.71 1.17 -12.76
C GLN A 348 -18.59 2.32 -13.77
N ALA A 349 -17.75 3.33 -13.49
CA ALA A 349 -17.44 4.42 -14.43
C ALA A 349 -16.92 3.87 -15.77
N SER A 350 -15.99 2.92 -15.71
CA SER A 350 -15.41 2.28 -16.89
C SER A 350 -16.45 1.52 -17.72
N GLU A 351 -17.33 0.74 -17.08
CA GLU A 351 -18.37 0.00 -17.78
C GLU A 351 -19.41 0.94 -18.41
N GLN A 352 -19.83 1.98 -17.70
CA GLN A 352 -20.72 2.99 -18.27
C GLN A 352 -20.08 3.75 -19.42
N ALA A 353 -18.80 4.10 -19.31
CA ALA A 353 -18.05 4.71 -20.41
C ALA A 353 -17.97 3.78 -21.62
N ARG A 354 -17.86 2.46 -21.42
CA ARG A 354 -17.90 1.45 -22.48
C ARG A 354 -19.26 1.43 -23.17
N LEU A 355 -20.36 1.41 -22.42
CA LEU A 355 -21.72 1.45 -22.96
C LEU A 355 -21.97 2.76 -23.73
N ALA A 356 -21.57 3.89 -23.16
CA ALA A 356 -21.65 5.19 -23.84
C ALA A 356 -20.86 5.18 -25.15
N CYS A 357 -19.66 4.60 -25.20
CA CYS A 357 -18.89 4.47 -26.45
C CYS A 357 -19.61 3.67 -27.54
N ILE A 358 -20.33 2.60 -27.17
CA ILE A 358 -21.14 1.81 -28.10
C ILE A 358 -22.25 2.70 -28.69
N SER A 359 -23.02 3.38 -27.84
CA SER A 359 -24.08 4.30 -28.27
C SER A 359 -23.52 5.48 -29.08
N LYS A 360 -22.37 6.06 -28.70
CA LYS A 360 -21.71 7.13 -29.47
C LYS A 360 -21.38 6.66 -30.89
N ARG A 361 -20.82 5.45 -31.04
CA ARG A 361 -20.51 4.88 -32.35
C ARG A 361 -21.78 4.67 -33.18
N GLN A 362 -22.86 4.20 -32.58
CA GLN A 362 -24.14 4.04 -33.25
C GLN A 362 -24.72 5.39 -33.69
N ILE A 363 -24.78 6.38 -32.80
CA ILE A 363 -25.30 7.72 -33.12
C ILE A 363 -24.44 8.39 -34.20
N ARG A 364 -23.12 8.27 -34.13
CA ARG A 364 -22.22 8.80 -35.16
C ARG A 364 -22.48 8.17 -36.53
N LEU A 365 -22.66 6.85 -36.59
CA LEU A 365 -23.09 6.17 -37.82
C LEU A 365 -24.44 6.67 -38.32
N MET A 366 -25.37 7.05 -37.42
CA MET A 366 -26.67 7.59 -37.80
C MET A 366 -26.61 9.05 -38.29
N VAL A 367 -25.66 9.82 -37.78
CA VAL A 367 -25.39 11.20 -38.24
C VAL A 367 -24.72 11.15 -39.62
N ASP A 368 -23.69 10.33 -39.77
CA ASP A 368 -22.87 10.22 -40.98
C ASP A 368 -23.64 9.50 -42.12
N TYR A 369 -24.45 8.49 -41.78
CA TYR A 369 -25.15 7.62 -42.75
C TYR A 369 -26.63 7.44 -42.41
N PRO A 370 -27.47 8.50 -42.46
CA PRO A 370 -28.84 8.48 -41.97
C PRO A 370 -29.77 7.47 -42.70
N PHE A 371 -29.44 7.09 -43.94
CA PHE A 371 -30.24 6.15 -44.73
C PHE A 371 -29.84 4.67 -44.55
N SER A 372 -28.68 4.39 -43.95
CA SER A 372 -28.15 3.03 -43.79
C SER A 372 -28.97 2.16 -42.85
N TRP A 373 -29.79 2.78 -41.99
CA TRP A 373 -30.58 2.09 -40.97
C TRP A 373 -31.87 1.43 -41.48
N ARG A 374 -32.41 1.89 -42.63
CA ARG A 374 -33.69 1.38 -43.15
C ARG A 374 -33.66 -0.08 -43.62
N ARG A 375 -32.49 -0.70 -43.76
CA ARG A 375 -32.36 -2.05 -44.33
C ARG A 375 -32.16 -3.18 -43.31
N ARG A 376 -32.05 -2.91 -42.01
CA ARG A 376 -31.84 -3.98 -41.01
C ARG A 376 -33.10 -4.52 -40.35
N SER A 377 -34.28 -3.91 -40.52
CA SER A 377 -35.46 -4.33 -39.73
C SER A 377 -36.35 -5.41 -40.35
N ASN A 378 -36.08 -5.98 -41.54
CA ASN A 378 -37.07 -6.86 -42.21
C ASN A 378 -36.49 -8.08 -42.96
N LYS A 379 -35.36 -8.65 -42.54
CA LYS A 379 -34.94 -10.00 -43.01
C LYS A 379 -34.85 -10.95 -41.83
N GLY A 380 -36.01 -11.43 -41.43
CA GLY A 380 -36.22 -12.40 -40.35
C GLY A 380 -37.71 -12.76 -40.31
N GLY A 381 -38.21 -13.28 -41.43
CA GLY A 381 -39.29 -14.27 -41.44
C GLY A 381 -38.64 -15.64 -41.55
#